data_AF-A0A968LJ06-F1
#
_entry.id   AF-A0A968LJ06-F1
#
_cell.length_a   1.000
_cell.length_b   1.000
_cell.length_c   1.000
_cell.angle_alpha   90.00
_cell.angle_beta   90.00
_cell.angle_gamma   90.00
#
_symmetry.space_group_name_H-M   'P 1'
#
loop_
_entity.id
_entity.type
_entity.pdbx_description
1 polymer ?
#
loop_
_entity_poly.entity_id
_entity_poly.type
_entity_poly.pdbx_seq_one_letter_code
_entity_poly.pdbx_strand_id
1 'polypeptide(L)'
;MTWLRLSQRALYLMQGDAVCSLDQVPVREGQVILPEGWFTASQVPERLVIDFQSSEPLPCQVSLIGRRVALGQRPSATLGVLGLGGASETTEVQQQIRIIQELLTAKGAEVFVQLPPSFEGVDCFVALQLNSYDFSRNGHGVVVDMDATPEDLQLARAIAMALDGAFPDESLAPLTQPAVPGMLIAPGIVQQAESSLHFVPDAVPGVAVFSYYIDAIPGEQLAQFTSVAATAIAQGISAFLVARNTGKS
;
A
#
# COMPACT_ATOMS: atom_id res chain seq x y z
N MET A 1 -5.37 -22.78 -4.89
CA MET A 1 -6.42 -22.55 -5.91
C MET A 1 -7.23 -21.34 -5.49
N THR A 2 -7.43 -20.34 -6.35
CA THR A 2 -8.27 -19.15 -6.05
C THR A 2 -9.65 -19.31 -6.67
N TRP A 3 -10.67 -18.81 -6.00
CA TRP A 3 -12.06 -18.82 -6.50
C TRP A 3 -12.78 -17.54 -6.09
N LEU A 4 -13.91 -17.25 -6.72
CA LEU A 4 -14.68 -16.04 -6.46
C LEU A 4 -15.95 -16.34 -5.66
N ARG A 5 -16.30 -15.48 -4.71
CA ARG A 5 -17.60 -15.53 -4.01
C ARG A 5 -18.33 -14.21 -4.16
N LEU A 6 -19.52 -14.22 -4.72
CA LEU A 6 -20.38 -13.04 -4.80
C LEU A 6 -21.43 -13.07 -3.67
N SER A 7 -21.45 -12.03 -2.84
CA SER A 7 -22.48 -11.77 -1.83
C SER A 7 -23.37 -10.59 -2.23
N GLN A 8 -24.28 -10.18 -1.35
CA GLN A 8 -25.12 -9.00 -1.59
C GLN A 8 -24.32 -7.69 -1.58
N ARG A 9 -23.15 -7.69 -0.92
CA ARG A 9 -22.37 -6.47 -0.66
C ARG A 9 -21.11 -6.39 -1.49
N ALA A 10 -20.48 -7.52 -1.78
CA ALA A 10 -19.20 -7.55 -2.45
C ALA A 10 -18.96 -8.86 -3.21
N LEU A 11 -18.04 -8.79 -4.17
CA LEU A 11 -17.37 -9.96 -4.72
C LEU A 11 -16.05 -10.15 -3.96
N TYR A 12 -15.77 -11.37 -3.56
CA TYR A 12 -14.60 -11.75 -2.79
C TYR A 12 -13.69 -12.64 -3.62
N LEU A 13 -12.40 -12.38 -3.56
CA LEU A 13 -11.36 -13.31 -4.00
C LEU A 13 -11.03 -14.25 -2.83
N MET A 14 -11.21 -15.54 -3.02
CA MET A 14 -11.08 -16.57 -1.98
C MET A 14 -9.82 -17.41 -2.19
N GLN A 15 -9.23 -17.93 -1.11
CA GLN A 15 -8.02 -18.77 -1.15
C GLN A 15 -8.28 -20.23 -0.77
N GLY A 16 -7.89 -21.14 -1.66
CA GLY A 16 -7.92 -22.59 -1.44
C GLY A 16 -9.32 -23.07 -1.09
N ASP A 17 -9.40 -24.03 -0.18
CA ASP A 17 -10.66 -24.54 0.38
C ASP A 17 -11.12 -23.74 1.63
N ALA A 18 -10.42 -22.66 1.97
CA ALA A 18 -10.73 -21.87 3.16
C ALA A 18 -11.96 -20.97 2.92
N VAL A 19 -12.73 -20.73 3.98
CA VAL A 19 -13.89 -19.80 3.98
C VAL A 19 -13.43 -18.36 4.26
N CYS A 20 -12.24 -18.00 3.77
CA CYS A 20 -11.67 -16.68 3.98
C CYS A 20 -11.37 -15.97 2.66
N SER A 21 -11.49 -14.65 2.67
CA SER A 21 -11.25 -13.79 1.50
C SER A 21 -9.85 -13.18 1.55
N LEU A 22 -9.15 -13.24 0.43
CA LEU A 22 -7.91 -12.50 0.17
C LEU A 22 -8.16 -11.03 -0.12
N ASP A 23 -9.24 -10.75 -0.85
CA ASP A 23 -9.60 -9.41 -1.28
C ASP A 23 -11.11 -9.32 -1.53
N GLN A 24 -11.65 -8.10 -1.62
CA GLN A 24 -13.05 -7.84 -1.93
C GLN A 24 -13.23 -6.57 -2.77
N VAL A 25 -14.23 -6.58 -3.65
CA VAL A 25 -14.72 -5.37 -4.33
C VAL A 25 -16.21 -5.19 -4.08
N PRO A 26 -16.66 -3.97 -3.73
CA PRO A 26 -18.06 -3.73 -3.44
C PRO A 26 -18.94 -3.91 -4.70
N VAL A 27 -20.14 -4.44 -4.51
CA VAL A 27 -21.20 -4.41 -5.51
C VAL A 27 -21.75 -3.00 -5.57
N ARG A 28 -21.66 -2.34 -6.72
CA ARG A 28 -22.20 -1.01 -6.97
C ARG A 28 -23.22 -1.09 -8.09
N GLU A 29 -24.46 -0.65 -7.85
CA GLU A 29 -25.54 -0.62 -8.84
C GLU A 29 -25.80 -1.99 -9.53
N GLY A 30 -25.64 -3.09 -8.78
CA GLY A 30 -25.79 -4.45 -9.30
C GLY A 30 -24.64 -4.90 -10.20
N GLN A 31 -23.55 -4.13 -10.27
CA GLN A 31 -22.34 -4.45 -11.02
C GLN A 31 -21.15 -4.62 -10.07
N VAL A 32 -20.18 -5.39 -10.55
CA VAL A 32 -18.88 -5.54 -9.90
C VAL A 32 -17.80 -5.36 -10.97
N ILE A 33 -16.87 -4.46 -10.70
CA ILE A 33 -15.69 -4.27 -11.55
C ILE A 33 -14.57 -5.13 -10.97
N LEU A 34 -14.11 -6.11 -11.73
CA LEU A 34 -12.98 -6.95 -11.34
C LEU A 34 -11.69 -6.12 -11.39
N PRO A 35 -10.90 -6.06 -10.30
CA PRO A 35 -9.61 -5.38 -10.32
C PRO A 35 -8.65 -5.99 -11.33
N GLU A 36 -7.99 -5.14 -12.10
CA GLU A 36 -6.83 -5.54 -12.89
C GLU A 36 -5.74 -6.05 -11.94
N GLY A 37 -5.46 -7.35 -11.97
CA GLY A 37 -4.45 -7.99 -11.11
C GLY A 37 -4.97 -9.10 -10.21
N TRP A 38 -6.29 -9.28 -10.05
CA TRP A 38 -6.81 -10.48 -9.39
C TRP A 38 -6.43 -11.77 -10.11
N PHE A 39 -6.34 -11.69 -11.44
CA PHE A 39 -6.05 -12.83 -12.31
C PHE A 39 -5.05 -12.43 -13.38
N THR A 40 -4.08 -13.30 -13.61
CA THR A 40 -3.25 -13.30 -14.81
C THR A 40 -3.88 -14.22 -15.86
N ALA A 41 -3.47 -14.14 -17.13
CA ALA A 41 -4.02 -14.99 -18.20
C ALA A 41 -3.92 -16.51 -17.91
N SER A 42 -3.04 -16.93 -17.01
CA SER A 42 -2.86 -18.31 -16.56
C SER A 42 -3.56 -18.66 -15.24
N GLN A 43 -4.22 -17.69 -14.59
CA GLN A 43 -4.81 -17.83 -13.25
C GLN A 43 -6.28 -17.41 -13.22
N VAL A 44 -7.04 -17.72 -14.27
CA VAL A 44 -8.48 -17.49 -14.30
C VAL A 44 -9.14 -18.34 -13.20
N PRO A 45 -10.02 -17.77 -12.36
CA PRO A 45 -10.66 -18.53 -11.29
C PRO A 45 -11.58 -19.58 -11.92
N GLU A 46 -11.36 -20.84 -11.61
CA GLU A 46 -12.16 -21.94 -12.17
C GLU A 46 -13.59 -21.99 -11.60
N ARG A 47 -13.84 -21.26 -10.50
CA ARG A 47 -15.10 -21.29 -9.76
C ARG A 47 -15.53 -19.90 -9.30
N LEU A 48 -16.80 -19.59 -9.55
CA LEU A 48 -17.56 -18.50 -8.96
C LEU A 48 -18.73 -19.10 -8.17
N VAL A 49 -18.84 -18.74 -6.89
CA VAL A 49 -19.98 -19.10 -6.03
C VAL A 49 -20.81 -17.85 -5.81
N ILE A 50 -22.10 -17.93 -6.13
CA ILE A 50 -23.06 -16.85 -5.84
C ILE A 50 -23.85 -17.28 -4.62
N ASP A 51 -23.68 -16.58 -3.51
CA ASP A 51 -24.36 -16.90 -2.27
C ASP A 51 -24.75 -15.63 -1.52
N PHE A 52 -26.02 -15.26 -1.67
CA PHE A 52 -26.61 -14.07 -1.08
C PHE A 52 -27.18 -14.31 0.33
N GLN A 53 -27.10 -15.54 0.86
CA GLN A 53 -27.73 -15.90 2.14
C GLN A 53 -26.73 -16.14 3.27
N SER A 54 -25.46 -16.34 2.95
CA SER A 54 -24.42 -16.61 3.95
C SER A 54 -23.73 -15.33 4.46
N SER A 55 -23.17 -15.43 5.67
CA SER A 55 -22.36 -14.36 6.27
C SER A 55 -21.11 -14.09 5.43
N GLU A 56 -20.72 -12.82 5.33
CA GLU A 56 -19.52 -12.41 4.58
C GLU A 56 -18.28 -13.21 5.04
N PRO A 57 -17.43 -13.65 4.10
CA PRO A 57 -16.21 -14.37 4.45
C PRO A 57 -15.31 -13.47 5.29
N LEU A 58 -14.66 -14.06 6.29
CA LEU A 58 -13.65 -13.35 7.06
C LEU A 58 -12.40 -13.14 6.19
N PRO A 59 -11.68 -12.02 6.32
CA PRO A 59 -10.41 -11.87 5.64
C PRO A 59 -9.46 -12.99 6.07
N CYS A 60 -8.73 -13.56 5.12
CA CYS A 60 -7.73 -14.56 5.44
C CYS A 60 -6.71 -13.96 6.41
N GLN A 61 -6.40 -14.71 7.47
CA GLN A 61 -5.25 -14.40 8.30
C GLN A 61 -3.99 -14.69 7.47
N VAL A 62 -3.57 -13.67 6.73
CA VAL A 62 -2.31 -13.65 6.03
C VAL A 62 -1.20 -13.75 7.08
N SER A 63 -0.54 -14.90 7.13
CA SER A 63 0.68 -15.08 7.91
C SER A 63 1.85 -14.46 7.16
N LEU A 64 2.55 -13.56 7.83
CA LEU A 64 3.82 -12.98 7.41
C LEU A 64 4.99 -13.54 8.23
N ILE A 65 4.81 -14.69 8.88
CA ILE A 65 5.88 -15.36 9.66
C ILE A 65 7.11 -15.57 8.77
N GLY A 66 8.26 -15.13 9.28
CA GLY A 66 9.55 -15.22 8.58
C GLY A 66 9.78 -14.11 7.56
N ARG A 67 8.83 -13.17 7.39
CA ARG A 67 9.02 -11.97 6.58
C ARG A 67 9.69 -10.87 7.37
N ARG A 68 10.59 -10.14 6.71
CA ARG A 68 11.38 -9.05 7.29
C ARG A 68 11.13 -7.77 6.48
N VAL A 69 10.52 -6.77 7.11
CA VAL A 69 10.14 -5.51 6.45
C VAL A 69 10.94 -4.38 7.08
N ALA A 70 11.56 -3.54 6.27
CA ALA A 70 12.20 -2.32 6.75
C ALA A 70 11.34 -1.09 6.42
N LEU A 71 11.04 -0.28 7.44
CA LEU A 71 10.29 0.97 7.33
C LEU A 71 11.23 2.15 7.59
N GLY A 72 11.34 3.06 6.64
CA GLY A 72 12.16 4.26 6.73
C GLY A 72 11.34 5.53 6.83
N GLN A 73 11.91 6.55 7.46
CA GLN A 73 11.55 7.94 7.21
C GLN A 73 12.74 8.61 6.52
N ARG A 74 12.52 9.68 5.75
CA ARG A 74 13.63 10.49 5.24
C ARG A 74 14.46 11.00 6.43
N PRO A 75 15.78 10.81 6.46
CA PRO A 75 16.62 11.42 7.48
C PRO A 75 16.52 12.93 7.38
N SER A 76 15.95 13.58 8.40
CA SER A 76 15.80 15.03 8.44
C SER A 76 16.14 15.53 9.84
N ALA A 77 17.00 16.54 9.91
CA ALA A 77 17.27 17.29 11.15
C ALA A 77 16.18 18.33 11.45
N THR A 78 15.18 18.44 10.59
CA THR A 78 14.05 19.40 10.68
C THR A 78 12.72 18.66 10.73
N LEU A 79 11.65 19.39 11.07
CA LEU A 79 10.27 18.90 11.16
C LEU A 79 9.68 18.35 9.85
N GLY A 80 10.43 18.45 8.73
CA GLY A 80 9.92 18.16 7.39
C GLY A 80 8.90 19.22 6.95
N VAL A 81 7.97 18.85 6.07
CA VAL A 81 6.88 19.75 5.65
C VAL A 81 5.89 19.98 6.78
N LEU A 82 5.30 21.18 6.85
CA LEU A 82 4.35 21.57 7.89
C LEU A 82 2.93 21.63 7.32
N GLY A 83 1.99 21.05 8.06
CA GLY A 83 0.57 21.10 7.77
C GLY A 83 -0.16 22.23 8.49
N LEU A 84 -1.48 22.26 8.30
CA LEU A 84 -2.35 23.16 9.05
C LEU A 84 -2.27 22.89 10.56
N GLY A 85 -2.39 23.95 11.36
CA GLY A 85 -2.39 23.84 12.83
C GLY A 85 -1.04 23.46 13.46
N GLY A 86 0.06 23.49 12.70
CA GLY A 86 1.40 23.19 13.20
C GLY A 86 1.76 21.70 13.20
N ALA A 87 0.97 20.86 12.52
CA ALA A 87 1.33 19.47 12.27
C ALA A 87 2.64 19.38 11.48
N SER A 88 3.46 18.37 11.78
CA SER A 88 4.74 18.17 11.11
C SER A 88 4.79 16.81 10.44
N GLU A 89 5.43 16.75 9.27
CA GLU A 89 5.68 15.51 8.55
C GLU A 89 6.34 14.47 9.44
N THR A 90 7.35 14.86 10.23
CA THR A 90 8.04 13.92 11.11
C THR A 90 7.10 13.26 12.12
N THR A 91 6.21 14.03 12.75
CA THR A 91 5.25 13.49 13.72
C THR A 91 4.26 12.53 13.05
N GLU A 92 3.69 12.94 11.91
CA GLU A 92 2.68 12.14 11.22
C GLU A 92 3.28 10.87 10.61
N VAL A 93 4.48 10.94 10.03
CA VAL A 93 5.20 9.77 9.50
C VAL A 93 5.54 8.80 10.63
N GLN A 94 5.99 9.27 11.79
CA GLN A 94 6.23 8.39 12.94
C GLN A 94 4.96 7.66 13.40
N GLN A 95 3.82 8.35 13.34
CA GLN A 95 2.53 7.73 13.65
C GLN A 95 2.13 6.68 12.60
N GLN A 96 2.36 6.94 11.31
CA GLN A 96 2.14 5.92 10.27
C GLN A 96 3.05 4.70 10.45
N ILE A 97 4.35 4.92 10.70
CA ILE A 97 5.32 3.85 10.97
C ILE A 97 4.82 2.96 12.09
N ARG A 98 4.39 3.55 13.20
CA ARG A 98 3.90 2.79 14.37
C ARG A 98 2.69 1.93 14.01
N ILE A 99 1.71 2.50 13.31
CA ILE A 99 0.50 1.77 12.90
C ILE A 99 0.86 0.62 11.95
N ILE A 100 1.69 0.88 10.93
CA ILE A 100 2.14 -0.14 9.98
C ILE A 100 2.91 -1.25 10.72
N GLN A 101 3.83 -0.89 11.61
CA GLN A 101 4.58 -1.84 12.43
C GLN A 101 3.66 -2.73 13.26
N GLU A 102 2.71 -2.15 13.99
CA GLU A 102 1.74 -2.89 14.80
C GLU A 102 0.93 -3.87 13.93
N LEU A 103 0.43 -3.44 12.77
CA LEU A 103 -0.37 -4.26 11.86
C LEU A 103 0.42 -5.41 11.22
N LEU A 104 1.65 -5.16 10.77
CA LEU A 104 2.50 -6.18 10.15
C LEU A 104 3.04 -7.18 11.19
N THR A 105 3.41 -6.70 12.38
CA THR A 105 3.86 -7.56 13.49
C THR A 105 2.72 -8.45 13.99
N ALA A 106 1.49 -7.94 14.05
CA ALA A 106 0.30 -8.74 14.38
C ALA A 106 0.06 -9.89 13.38
N LYS A 107 0.59 -9.79 12.16
CA LYS A 107 0.57 -10.84 11.14
C LYS A 107 1.81 -11.75 11.18
N GLY A 108 2.77 -11.49 12.07
CA GLY A 108 3.98 -12.29 12.27
C GLY A 108 5.22 -11.82 11.51
N ALA A 109 5.19 -10.66 10.84
CA ALA A 109 6.38 -10.08 10.24
C ALA A 109 7.34 -9.54 11.30
N GLU A 110 8.64 -9.62 11.05
CA GLU A 110 9.65 -8.84 11.76
C GLU A 110 9.80 -7.47 11.07
N VAL A 111 9.56 -6.39 11.81
CA VAL A 111 9.57 -5.04 11.26
C VAL A 111 10.71 -4.22 11.86
N PHE A 112 11.62 -3.77 11.00
CA PHE A 112 12.71 -2.87 11.34
C PHE A 112 12.25 -1.44 11.10
N VAL A 113 12.29 -0.62 12.15
CA VAL A 113 11.98 0.81 12.04
C VAL A 113 13.30 1.57 11.97
N GLN A 114 13.41 2.48 11.00
CA GLN A 114 14.65 3.16 10.55
C GLN A 114 15.48 2.29 9.59
N LEU A 115 16.43 2.93 8.88
CA LEU A 115 17.37 2.21 8.03
C LEU A 115 18.03 1.08 8.85
N PRO A 116 17.86 -0.19 8.47
CA PRO A 116 18.55 -1.25 9.16
C PRO A 116 20.06 -1.12 8.90
N PRO A 117 20.91 -1.53 9.86
CA PRO A 117 22.37 -1.52 9.66
C PRO A 117 22.83 -2.46 8.53
N SER A 118 21.95 -3.39 8.13
CA SER A 118 22.12 -4.27 6.98
C SER A 118 20.75 -4.63 6.40
N PHE A 119 20.67 -4.70 5.08
CA PHE A 119 19.49 -5.18 4.34
C PHE A 119 19.47 -6.70 4.14
N GLU A 120 20.44 -7.43 4.70
CA GLU A 120 20.50 -8.88 4.59
C GLU A 120 19.22 -9.54 5.13
N GLY A 121 18.54 -10.28 4.26
CA GLY A 121 17.31 -11.00 4.57
C GLY A 121 16.06 -10.12 4.68
N VAL A 122 16.12 -8.83 4.34
CA VAL A 122 14.95 -7.95 4.25
C VAL A 122 14.18 -8.26 2.96
N ASP A 123 12.87 -8.49 3.05
CA ASP A 123 12.02 -8.82 1.90
C ASP A 123 11.55 -7.58 1.12
N CYS A 124 11.45 -6.42 1.79
CA CYS A 124 11.18 -5.12 1.17
C CYS A 124 11.51 -3.94 2.10
N PHE A 125 11.73 -2.79 1.50
CA PHE A 125 11.90 -1.50 2.15
C PHE A 125 10.81 -0.52 1.71
N VAL A 126 10.23 0.21 2.68
CA VAL A 126 9.24 1.26 2.41
C VAL A 126 9.65 2.52 3.16
N ALA A 127 10.06 3.55 2.43
CA ALA A 127 10.24 4.89 2.96
C ALA A 127 8.89 5.61 3.01
N LEU A 128 8.58 6.25 4.13
CA LEU A 128 7.35 7.03 4.31
C LEU A 128 7.69 8.52 4.36
N GLN A 129 6.95 9.30 3.58
CA GLN A 129 7.03 10.75 3.49
C GLN A 129 5.62 11.33 3.37
N LEU A 130 5.49 12.63 3.63
CA LEU A 130 4.28 13.39 3.28
C LEU A 130 4.63 14.44 2.25
N ASN A 131 3.67 14.75 1.39
CA ASN A 131 3.80 15.88 0.47
C ASN A 131 3.36 17.18 1.15
N SER A 132 3.81 18.28 0.59
CA SER A 132 3.17 19.59 0.73
C SER A 132 3.26 20.34 -0.58
N TYR A 133 2.35 21.29 -0.80
CA TYR A 133 2.42 22.18 -1.94
C TYR A 133 1.96 23.58 -1.52
N ASP A 134 0.70 23.92 -1.77
CA ASP A 134 0.09 25.22 -1.48
C ASP A 134 -1.36 25.08 -0.99
N PHE A 135 -1.65 24.01 -0.24
CA PHE A 135 -3.00 23.66 0.22
C PHE A 135 -4.00 23.25 -0.89
N SER A 136 -3.68 23.43 -2.17
CA SER A 136 -4.61 23.18 -3.29
C SER A 136 -4.53 21.78 -3.91
N ARG A 137 -3.45 21.03 -3.63
CA ARG A 137 -3.26 19.67 -4.13
C ARG A 137 -3.54 18.67 -3.05
N ASN A 138 -4.22 17.59 -3.42
CA ASN A 138 -4.35 16.43 -2.58
C ASN A 138 -4.17 15.16 -3.40
N GLY A 139 -3.86 14.06 -2.73
CA GLY A 139 -3.61 12.77 -3.38
C GLY A 139 -2.40 12.04 -2.84
N HIS A 140 -2.26 10.80 -3.28
CA HIS A 140 -1.22 9.89 -2.83
C HIS A 140 -0.34 9.43 -4.00
N GLY A 141 0.92 9.10 -3.70
CA GLY A 141 1.86 8.61 -4.70
C GLY A 141 2.87 7.64 -4.11
N VAL A 142 3.26 6.66 -4.91
CA VAL A 142 4.36 5.76 -4.64
C VAL A 142 5.45 6.03 -5.65
N VAL A 143 6.63 6.33 -5.16
CA VAL A 143 7.83 6.63 -5.93
C VAL A 143 8.72 5.40 -5.96
N VAL A 144 9.21 5.09 -7.16
CA VAL A 144 10.27 4.12 -7.42
C VAL A 144 11.47 4.84 -8.02
N ASP A 145 12.67 4.29 -7.83
CA ASP A 145 13.90 4.91 -8.35
C ASP A 145 13.99 4.80 -9.89
N MET A 146 14.92 5.56 -10.48
CA MET A 146 15.16 5.62 -11.93
C MET A 146 15.60 4.28 -12.52
N ASP A 147 16.20 3.40 -11.72
CA ASP A 147 16.65 2.06 -12.06
C ASP A 147 15.76 0.95 -11.45
N ALA A 148 14.52 1.30 -11.07
CA ALA A 148 13.56 0.37 -10.46
C ALA A 148 13.43 -0.97 -11.20
N THR A 149 13.51 -2.04 -10.41
CA THR A 149 13.32 -3.42 -10.82
C THR A 149 11.83 -3.75 -11.00
N PRO A 150 11.48 -4.87 -11.67
CA PRO A 150 10.10 -5.35 -11.73
C PRO A 150 9.48 -5.59 -10.34
N GLU A 151 10.27 -6.01 -9.36
CA GLU A 151 9.83 -6.23 -7.99
C GLU A 151 9.50 -4.92 -7.26
N ASP A 152 10.26 -3.84 -7.50
CA ASP A 152 9.93 -2.50 -7.00
C ASP A 152 8.58 -2.05 -7.52
N LEU A 153 8.34 -2.25 -8.82
CA LEU A 153 7.07 -1.92 -9.46
C LEU A 153 5.90 -2.77 -8.92
N GLN A 154 6.13 -4.04 -8.59
CA GLN A 154 5.11 -4.89 -7.96
C GLN A 154 4.77 -4.40 -6.55
N LEU A 155 5.77 -4.04 -5.74
CA LEU A 155 5.56 -3.45 -4.42
C LEU A 155 4.82 -2.11 -4.54
N ALA A 156 5.26 -1.24 -5.45
CA ALA A 156 4.64 0.05 -5.68
C ALA A 156 3.17 -0.07 -6.08
N ARG A 157 2.86 -0.99 -7.00
CA ARG A 157 1.47 -1.27 -7.41
C ARG A 157 0.62 -1.77 -6.27
N ALA A 158 1.12 -2.72 -5.47
CA ALA A 158 0.36 -3.25 -4.34
C ALA A 158 0.00 -2.16 -3.33
N ILE A 159 0.94 -1.24 -3.03
CA ILE A 159 0.68 -0.12 -2.12
C ILE A 159 -0.23 0.93 -2.75
N ALA A 160 0.01 1.31 -4.01
CA ALA A 160 -0.81 2.30 -4.71
C ALA A 160 -2.29 1.84 -4.82
N MET A 161 -2.53 0.58 -5.17
CA MET A 161 -3.89 0.02 -5.25
C MET A 161 -4.59 0.01 -3.88
N ALA A 162 -3.86 -0.31 -2.81
CA ALA A 162 -4.43 -0.30 -1.46
C ALA A 162 -4.78 1.13 -1.00
N LEU A 163 -3.94 2.12 -1.33
CA LEU A 163 -4.22 3.53 -1.05
C LEU A 163 -5.43 4.03 -1.83
N ASP A 164 -5.52 3.73 -3.13
CA ASP A 164 -6.66 4.10 -3.98
C ASP A 164 -7.98 3.52 -3.42
N GLY A 165 -7.98 2.24 -3.05
CA GLY A 165 -9.15 1.58 -2.45
C GLY A 165 -9.57 2.15 -1.09
N ALA A 166 -8.65 2.77 -0.35
CA ALA A 166 -8.94 3.35 0.97
C ALA A 166 -9.58 4.75 0.90
N PHE A 167 -9.45 5.44 -0.24
CA PHE A 167 -9.97 6.80 -0.45
C PHE A 167 -10.83 6.92 -1.72
N PRO A 168 -11.97 6.20 -1.79
CA PRO A 168 -12.76 6.07 -3.03
C PRO A 168 -13.46 7.36 -3.51
N ASP A 169 -13.56 8.38 -2.65
CA ASP A 169 -14.39 9.58 -2.89
C ASP A 169 -13.54 10.79 -3.35
N GLU A 170 -12.49 10.57 -4.15
CA GLU A 170 -11.51 11.57 -4.64
C GLU A 170 -10.73 12.35 -3.56
N SER A 171 -11.09 12.19 -2.28
CA SER A 171 -10.43 12.85 -1.14
C SER A 171 -8.91 12.70 -1.14
N LEU A 172 -8.40 11.54 -1.59
CA LEU A 172 -7.00 11.33 -1.96
C LEU A 172 -6.90 10.54 -3.26
N ALA A 173 -7.30 11.15 -4.38
CA ALA A 173 -7.10 10.53 -5.68
C ALA A 173 -5.60 10.20 -5.92
N PRO A 174 -5.28 9.10 -6.62
CA PRO A 174 -3.91 8.78 -6.99
C PRO A 174 -3.32 9.92 -7.83
N LEU A 175 -2.03 10.21 -7.64
CA LEU A 175 -1.34 11.21 -8.45
C LEU A 175 -1.41 10.84 -9.94
N THR A 176 -2.05 11.68 -10.74
CA THR A 176 -2.15 11.54 -12.21
C THR A 176 -1.28 12.53 -12.97
N GLN A 177 -0.68 13.48 -12.26
CA GLN A 177 0.25 14.48 -12.81
C GLN A 177 1.45 14.64 -11.89
N PRO A 178 2.61 14.05 -12.24
CA PRO A 178 3.84 14.25 -11.48
C PRO A 178 4.31 15.70 -11.62
N ALA A 179 5.09 16.17 -10.64
CA ALA A 179 5.70 17.50 -10.71
C ALA A 179 6.64 17.66 -11.92
N VAL A 180 7.26 16.56 -12.35
CA VAL A 180 8.11 16.49 -13.54
C VAL A 180 7.39 15.68 -14.63
N PRO A 181 7.03 16.28 -15.78
CA PRO A 181 6.38 15.57 -16.88
C PRO A 181 7.20 14.36 -17.36
N GLY A 182 6.53 13.25 -17.67
CA GLY A 182 7.17 12.01 -18.15
C GLY A 182 7.60 11.03 -17.05
N MET A 183 7.45 11.40 -15.78
CA MET A 183 7.79 10.54 -14.64
C MET A 183 6.63 9.65 -14.16
N LEU A 184 5.44 9.76 -14.75
CA LEU A 184 4.29 8.92 -14.36
C LEU A 184 4.39 7.56 -15.06
N ILE A 185 4.46 6.48 -14.29
CA ILE A 185 4.44 5.10 -14.83
C ILE A 185 2.99 4.60 -14.93
N ALA A 186 2.21 4.86 -13.88
CA ALA A 186 0.81 4.48 -13.74
C ALA A 186 0.13 5.47 -12.76
N PRO A 187 -1.21 5.52 -12.68
CA PRO A 187 -1.89 6.33 -11.67
C PRO A 187 -1.34 6.04 -10.27
N GLY A 188 -0.87 7.08 -9.57
CA GLY A 188 -0.30 6.96 -8.24
C GLY A 188 1.12 6.38 -8.18
N ILE A 189 1.77 6.09 -9.32
CA ILE A 189 3.15 5.55 -9.36
C ILE A 189 4.04 6.43 -10.22
N VAL A 190 5.10 6.95 -9.60
CA VAL A 190 6.04 7.90 -10.22
C VAL A 190 7.46 7.33 -10.20
N GLN A 191 8.16 7.42 -11.33
CA GLN A 191 9.57 7.12 -11.43
C GLN A 191 10.39 8.39 -11.23
N GLN A 192 11.19 8.48 -10.19
CA GLN A 192 12.07 9.63 -10.00
C GLN A 192 13.22 9.28 -9.05
N ALA A 193 14.34 9.99 -9.18
CA ALA A 193 15.45 9.86 -8.24
C ALA A 193 15.00 10.29 -6.85
N GLU A 194 14.92 9.34 -5.92
CA GLU A 194 14.43 9.57 -4.58
C GLU A 194 15.51 9.22 -3.56
N SER A 195 15.96 10.25 -2.84
CA SER A 195 17.09 10.13 -1.91
C SER A 195 16.92 9.06 -0.83
N SER A 196 15.67 8.77 -0.46
CA SER A 196 15.35 7.71 0.51
C SER A 196 15.48 6.29 -0.05
N LEU A 197 15.75 6.11 -1.35
CA LEU A 197 15.95 4.80 -1.99
C LEU A 197 17.40 4.50 -2.35
N HIS A 198 18.27 5.51 -2.49
CA HIS A 198 19.67 5.36 -2.93
C HIS A 198 20.55 4.38 -2.11
N PHE A 199 20.17 4.03 -0.89
CA PHE A 199 20.93 3.11 -0.03
C PHE A 199 20.34 1.70 0.01
N VAL A 200 19.19 1.49 -0.65
CA VAL A 200 18.53 0.19 -0.72
C VAL A 200 19.26 -0.62 -1.79
N PRO A 201 19.82 -1.81 -1.47
CA PRO A 201 20.43 -2.65 -2.49
C PRO A 201 19.41 -3.16 -3.50
N ASP A 202 19.79 -3.28 -4.78
CA ASP A 202 18.92 -3.73 -5.88
C ASP A 202 18.17 -5.05 -5.61
N ALA A 203 18.74 -5.92 -4.77
CA ALA A 203 18.14 -7.20 -4.40
C ALA A 203 16.94 -7.07 -3.43
N VAL A 204 16.74 -5.90 -2.82
CA VAL A 204 15.65 -5.61 -1.88
C VAL A 204 14.68 -4.62 -2.51
N PRO A 205 13.43 -5.05 -2.79
CA PRO A 205 12.43 -4.16 -3.36
C PRO A 205 12.18 -2.95 -2.46
N GLY A 206 12.35 -1.75 -3.00
CA GLY A 206 12.34 -0.47 -2.29
C GLY A 206 11.42 0.55 -2.93
N VAL A 207 10.54 1.17 -2.14
CA VAL A 207 9.67 2.25 -2.61
C VAL A 207 9.57 3.38 -1.59
N ALA A 208 9.29 4.59 -2.06
CA ALA A 208 8.98 5.73 -1.21
C ALA A 208 7.50 6.10 -1.36
N VAL A 209 6.76 6.15 -0.28
CA VAL A 209 5.32 6.44 -0.28
C VAL A 209 5.09 7.84 0.24
N PHE A 210 4.43 8.65 -0.58
CA PHE A 210 3.90 9.95 -0.24
C PHE A 210 2.41 9.81 0.01
N SER A 211 2.04 9.60 1.27
CA SER A 211 0.71 9.11 1.65
C SER A 211 -0.41 10.13 1.38
N TYR A 212 -0.15 11.42 1.60
CA TYR A 212 -1.05 12.54 1.32
C TYR A 212 -0.31 13.89 1.43
N TYR A 213 -0.99 14.98 1.09
CA TYR A 213 -0.52 16.36 1.27
C TYR A 213 -0.89 16.88 2.65
N ILE A 214 0.07 17.01 3.57
CA ILE A 214 -0.22 17.36 4.97
C ILE A 214 -0.86 18.75 5.11
N ASP A 215 -0.56 19.66 4.19
CA ASP A 215 -1.10 21.01 4.14
C ASP A 215 -2.54 21.03 3.60
N ALA A 216 -2.96 20.06 2.80
CA ALA A 216 -4.33 19.97 2.28
C ALA A 216 -5.34 19.33 3.25
N ILE A 217 -4.87 18.68 4.33
CA ILE A 217 -5.75 17.99 5.28
C ILE A 217 -6.12 18.91 6.45
N PRO A 218 -7.43 19.11 6.73
CA PRO A 218 -7.86 19.83 7.92
C PRO A 218 -7.35 19.17 9.20
N GLY A 219 -6.92 19.96 10.18
CA GLY A 219 -6.28 19.46 11.40
C GLY A 219 -7.13 18.45 12.18
N GLU A 220 -8.46 18.65 12.21
CA GLU A 220 -9.39 17.73 12.86
C GLU A 220 -9.55 16.37 12.16
N GLN A 221 -9.15 16.27 10.87
CA GLN A 221 -9.20 15.04 10.09
C GLN A 221 -7.84 14.33 10.00
N LEU A 222 -6.75 15.02 10.38
CA LEU A 222 -5.39 14.54 10.18
C LEU A 222 -5.17 13.14 10.77
N ALA A 223 -5.57 12.90 12.02
CA ALA A 223 -5.40 11.59 12.67
C ALA A 223 -6.15 10.46 11.94
N GLN A 224 -7.33 10.75 11.36
CA GLN A 224 -8.08 9.78 10.56
C GLN A 224 -7.33 9.45 9.27
N PHE A 225 -6.87 10.47 8.54
CA PHE A 225 -6.11 10.29 7.30
C PHE A 225 -4.81 9.52 7.54
N THR A 226 -4.06 9.88 8.60
CA THR A 226 -2.86 9.16 9.06
C THR A 226 -3.17 7.68 9.29
N SER A 227 -4.25 7.37 10.02
CA SER A 227 -4.63 5.98 10.32
C SER A 227 -5.08 5.20 9.10
N VAL A 228 -5.88 5.80 8.22
CA VAL A 228 -6.41 5.13 7.01
C VAL A 228 -5.27 4.87 6.03
N ALA A 229 -4.42 5.86 5.76
CA ALA A 229 -3.28 5.70 4.85
C ALA A 229 -2.28 4.67 5.38
N ALA A 230 -1.93 4.71 6.68
CA ALA A 230 -1.06 3.71 7.29
C ALA A 230 -1.62 2.27 7.18
N THR A 231 -2.93 2.13 7.38
CA THR A 231 -3.61 0.83 7.25
C THR A 231 -3.54 0.32 5.82
N ALA A 232 -3.81 1.18 4.83
CA ALA A 232 -3.72 0.86 3.41
C ALA A 232 -2.29 0.46 2.99
N ILE A 233 -1.28 1.19 3.45
CA ILE A 233 0.12 0.86 3.18
C ILE A 233 0.48 -0.52 3.77
N ALA A 234 0.08 -0.81 5.00
CA ALA A 234 0.30 -2.12 5.61
C ALA A 234 -0.41 -3.25 4.83
N GLN A 235 -1.60 -3.00 4.29
CA GLN A 235 -2.31 -3.94 3.41
C GLN A 235 -1.56 -4.17 2.10
N GLY A 236 -1.09 -3.12 1.44
CA GLY A 236 -0.28 -3.22 0.22
C GLY A 236 1.02 -4.01 0.42
N ILE A 237 1.75 -3.73 1.51
CA ILE A 237 2.95 -4.50 1.89
C ILE A 237 2.59 -5.98 2.11
N SER A 238 1.51 -6.25 2.84
CA SER A 238 1.07 -7.64 3.11
C SER A 238 0.73 -8.37 1.81
N ALA A 239 0.00 -7.72 0.89
CA ALA A 239 -0.39 -8.29 -0.39
C ALA A 239 0.83 -8.65 -1.25
N PHE A 240 1.81 -7.75 -1.33
CA PHE A 240 3.07 -7.99 -2.03
C PHE A 240 3.82 -9.21 -1.47
N LEU A 241 3.99 -9.28 -0.15
CA LEU A 241 4.73 -10.37 0.50
C LEU A 241 4.04 -11.73 0.37
N VAL A 242 2.71 -11.76 0.28
CA VAL A 242 1.94 -12.99 0.00
C VAL A 242 2.11 -13.44 -1.44
N ALA A 243 1.99 -12.52 -2.40
CA ALA A 243 2.14 -12.83 -3.82
C ALA A 243 3.52 -13.46 -4.12
N ARG A 244 4.58 -12.96 -3.46
CA ARG A 244 5.93 -13.55 -3.56
C ARG A 244 6.04 -14.97 -3.01
N ASN A 245 5.18 -15.38 -2.07
CA ASN A 245 5.15 -16.76 -1.58
C ASN A 245 4.50 -17.72 -2.59
N THR A 246 3.49 -17.26 -3.33
CA THR A 246 2.77 -18.10 -4.29
C THR A 246 3.52 -18.34 -5.61
N GLY A 247 4.56 -17.54 -5.91
CA GLY A 247 5.41 -17.70 -7.10
C GLY A 247 6.68 -18.53 -6.90
N LYS A 248 6.95 -19.01 -5.66
CA LYS A 248 8.04 -19.93 -5.34
C LYS A 248 7.48 -21.35 -5.20
N SER A 249 7.18 -22.00 -6.32
CA SER A 249 6.84 -23.43 -6.37
C SER A 249 7.52 -24.08 -7.57
#